data_AF-A0A5E8V4N8-F1
#
_entry.id   AF-A0A5E8V4N8-F1
#
_cell.length_a   1.000
_cell.length_b   1.000
_cell.length_c   1.000
_cell.angle_alpha   90.00
_cell.angle_beta   90.00
_cell.angle_gamma   90.00
#
_symmetry.space_group_name_H-M   'P 1'
#
loop_
_entity.id
_entity.type
_entity.pdbx_description
1 polymer ?
#
loop_
_entity_poly.entity_id
_entity_poly.type
_entity_poly.pdbx_seq_one_letter_code
_entity_poly.pdbx_strand_id
1 'polypeptide(L)'
;MATLDTKGRESAYLARVIEQWGRKTLTIDVGTSNRRCRSEADSSDERMAAPAELLREIAASAREEVKELLRSGAIDAAVGVAGGKGSAVFGEVVSDLPYGFPKLLVSSARPALLAELALHHDIILYPTLVDLFGINAFTERVLGNAGRAIAAMRYVPARERRKRKTVAITAFGVTTPAANRCVARLAEAGFDAIVFPANGAGGRKMEQLVSAGEFDAVIDLTTTELADELVGGTASAGPDRLKAASHRMIPQLIAPGAVDMVNFGPPSSVPAEFKGRQFYSHTPFTTLMRTTASENERIGTLTAERLSQAKAPALVLWPAKGVSDYDRDGGIFRNPEADRAWFDAVRQNLPPSIIARELDCHINDPEFADAAASWIVERLTPGGSSRADV
;
A
#
# COMPACT_ATOMS: atom_id res chain seq x y z
N MET A 1 18.86 7.41 14.87
CA MET A 1 18.03 6.70 15.86
C MET A 1 18.67 5.37 16.20
N ALA A 2 18.80 5.03 17.49
CA ALA A 2 19.31 3.73 17.94
C ALA A 2 18.90 3.48 19.40
N THR A 3 19.03 2.23 19.84
CA THR A 3 18.97 1.87 21.26
C THR A 3 20.34 2.19 21.89
N LEU A 4 20.52 3.39 22.47
CA LEU A 4 21.87 3.86 22.86
C LEU A 4 22.48 3.06 24.02
N ASP A 5 21.63 2.41 24.83
CA ASP A 5 22.00 1.45 25.87
C ASP A 5 22.85 0.27 25.34
N THR A 6 22.68 -0.08 24.06
CA THR A 6 23.30 -1.26 23.44
C THR A 6 24.10 -0.94 22.17
N LYS A 7 23.72 0.11 21.44
CA LYS A 7 24.28 0.49 20.12
C LYS A 7 24.79 1.94 20.10
N GLY A 8 25.12 2.49 21.26
CA GLY A 8 25.61 3.87 21.39
C GLY A 8 26.90 4.12 20.63
N ARG A 9 27.83 3.15 20.60
CA ARG A 9 29.12 3.28 19.90
C ARG A 9 28.94 3.34 18.38
N GLU A 10 28.13 2.45 17.83
CA GLU A 10 27.81 2.36 16.42
C GLU A 10 27.05 3.58 15.93
N SER A 11 26.05 4.03 16.72
CA SER A 11 25.30 5.26 16.45
C SER A 11 26.22 6.48 16.43
N ALA A 12 27.12 6.61 17.40
CA ALA A 12 28.08 7.72 17.46
C ALA A 12 29.10 7.69 16.32
N TYR A 13 29.53 6.51 15.87
CA TYR A 13 30.39 6.39 14.69
C TYR A 13 29.67 6.84 13.42
N LEU A 14 28.44 6.36 13.21
CA LEU A 14 27.63 6.74 12.07
C LEU A 14 27.38 8.25 12.03
N ALA A 15 27.03 8.85 13.17
CA ALA A 15 26.85 10.30 13.30
C ALA A 15 28.11 11.07 12.87
N ARG A 16 29.30 10.63 13.34
CA ARG A 16 30.58 11.24 12.98
C ARG A 16 30.88 11.19 11.49
N VAL A 17 30.57 10.07 10.83
CA VAL A 17 30.72 9.93 9.37
C VAL A 17 29.81 10.91 8.63
N ILE A 18 28.56 11.06 9.08
CA ILE A 18 27.60 12.00 8.48
C ILE A 18 28.07 13.45 8.66
N GLU A 19 28.61 13.78 9.83
CA GLU A 19 29.16 15.11 10.14
C GLU A 19 30.38 15.47 9.30
N GLN A 20 31.27 14.51 9.06
CA GLN A 20 32.40 14.69 8.14
C GLN A 20 31.98 15.03 6.70
N TRP A 21 30.73 14.71 6.32
CA TRP A 21 30.13 15.04 5.03
C TRP A 21 29.30 16.33 5.06
N GLY A 22 29.48 17.16 6.09
CA GLY A 22 28.93 18.52 6.14
C GLY A 22 27.48 18.61 6.61
N ARG A 23 26.95 17.57 7.26
CA ARG A 23 25.60 17.57 7.85
C ARG A 23 25.66 17.66 9.36
N LYS A 24 24.60 18.19 9.97
CA LYS A 24 24.40 18.12 11.42
C LYS A 24 23.61 16.86 11.76
N THR A 25 23.84 16.31 12.95
CA THR A 25 23.11 15.13 13.42
C THR A 25 22.32 15.43 14.68
N LEU A 26 21.13 14.84 14.79
CA LEU A 26 20.32 14.79 15.99
C LEU A 26 20.17 13.32 16.37
N THR A 27 20.37 13.00 17.65
CA THR A 27 20.32 11.61 18.12
C THR A 27 19.04 11.38 18.92
N ILE A 28 18.23 10.43 18.45
CA ILE A 28 17.03 9.95 19.13
C ILE A 28 17.34 8.59 19.74
N ASP A 29 17.22 8.52 21.08
CA ASP A 29 17.43 7.30 21.86
C ASP A 29 16.10 6.56 22.08
N VAL A 30 16.07 5.32 21.60
CA VAL A 30 14.95 4.39 21.79
C VAL A 30 15.33 3.21 22.69
N GLY A 31 16.39 3.35 23.49
CA GLY A 31 16.83 2.38 24.48
C GLY A 31 15.81 2.17 25.61
N THR A 32 15.81 0.96 26.16
CA THR A 32 14.85 0.54 27.20
C THR A 32 15.44 0.62 28.60
N SER A 33 16.77 0.56 28.76
CA SER A 33 17.41 0.38 30.07
C SER A 33 17.18 1.50 31.09
N ASN A 34 16.88 2.73 30.64
CA ASN A 34 16.72 3.89 31.52
C ASN A 34 15.26 4.38 31.68
N ARG A 35 14.28 3.69 31.08
CA ARG A 35 12.87 4.11 31.11
C ARG A 35 12.07 3.19 32.04
N ARG A 36 11.64 3.72 33.20
CA ARG A 36 10.62 3.09 34.07
C ARG A 36 9.24 3.54 33.60
N CYS A 37 8.30 2.61 33.37
CA CYS A 37 6.92 2.97 33.05
C CYS A 37 6.33 3.79 34.21
N ARG A 38 5.72 4.94 33.90
CA ARG A 38 4.80 5.61 34.83
C ARG A 38 3.44 4.97 34.64
N SER A 39 3.05 4.06 35.52
CA SER A 39 1.62 3.75 35.68
C SER A 39 1.00 4.88 36.50
N GLU A 40 0.23 5.76 35.85
CA GLU A 40 -0.71 6.63 36.56
C GLU A 40 -1.88 5.77 37.07
N ALA A 41 -1.64 5.05 38.15
CA ALA A 41 -2.67 4.50 39.01
C ALA A 41 -2.03 4.28 40.39
N ASP A 42 -2.41 5.14 41.33
CA ASP A 42 -2.19 4.98 42.76
C ASP A 42 -2.95 3.73 43.23
N SER A 43 -2.39 2.54 42.99
CA SER A 43 -2.86 1.29 43.57
C SER A 43 -1.75 0.25 43.44
N SER A 44 -1.47 -0.39 44.57
CA SER A 44 -0.40 -1.35 44.86
C SER A 44 -0.43 -2.63 44.02
N ASP A 45 -0.15 -2.54 42.72
CA ASP A 45 0.10 -3.71 41.86
C ASP A 45 0.97 -3.27 40.65
N GLU A 46 2.29 -3.18 40.86
CA GLU A 46 3.28 -2.88 39.80
C GLU A 46 3.35 -4.04 38.79
N ARG A 47 2.41 -4.09 37.84
CA ARG A 47 2.59 -4.89 36.63
C ARG A 47 3.62 -4.18 35.76
N MET A 48 4.85 -4.68 35.73
CA MET A 48 5.82 -4.32 34.69
C MET A 48 5.16 -4.49 33.32
N ALA A 49 5.06 -3.41 32.55
CA ALA A 49 4.56 -3.48 31.18
C ALA A 49 5.35 -4.54 30.41
N ALA A 50 4.65 -5.37 29.63
CA ALA A 50 5.31 -6.41 28.85
C ALA A 50 6.38 -5.76 27.94
N PRO A 51 7.54 -6.40 27.68
CA PRO A 51 8.61 -5.80 26.87
C PRO A 51 8.17 -5.27 25.50
N ALA A 52 7.09 -5.81 24.92
CA ALA A 52 6.51 -5.31 23.68
C ALA A 52 5.73 -4.00 23.85
N GLU A 53 5.04 -3.81 24.98
CA GLU A 53 4.26 -2.62 25.30
C GLU A 53 5.17 -1.40 25.53
N LEU A 54 6.26 -1.60 26.29
CA LEU A 54 7.29 -0.58 26.47
C LEU A 54 7.90 -0.12 25.13
N LEU A 55 8.16 -1.05 24.19
CA LEU A 55 8.67 -0.70 22.87
C LEU A 55 7.67 0.12 22.05
N ARG A 56 6.36 -0.15 22.19
CA ARG A 56 5.32 0.65 21.53
C ARG A 56 5.25 2.06 22.10
N GLU A 57 5.33 2.22 23.42
CA GLU A 57 5.35 3.54 24.08
C GLU A 57 6.58 4.35 23.63
N ILE A 58 7.75 3.72 23.60
CA ILE A 58 8.99 4.35 23.11
C ILE A 58 8.85 4.75 21.65
N ALA A 59 8.32 3.86 20.80
CA ALA A 59 8.11 4.16 19.39
C ALA A 59 7.13 5.32 19.19
N ALA A 60 6.02 5.35 19.94
CA ALA A 60 5.02 6.43 19.87
C ALA A 60 5.62 7.79 20.29
N SER A 61 6.37 7.82 21.39
CA SER A 61 7.05 9.02 21.86
C SER A 61 8.09 9.53 20.85
N ALA A 62 8.92 8.65 20.30
CA ALA A 62 9.92 9.00 19.30
C ALA A 62 9.30 9.42 17.96
N ARG A 63 8.16 8.82 17.58
CA ARG A 63 7.38 9.18 16.38
C ARG A 63 6.89 10.63 16.45
N GLU A 64 6.32 11.05 17.58
CA GLU A 64 5.86 12.43 17.75
C GLU A 64 7.03 13.43 17.77
N GLU A 65 8.18 13.07 18.37
CA GLU A 65 9.39 13.89 18.29
C GLU A 65 9.88 14.05 16.84
N VAL A 66 9.98 12.95 16.08
CA VAL A 66 10.36 12.98 14.66
C VAL A 66 9.41 13.82 13.82
N LYS A 67 8.11 13.75 14.11
CA LYS A 67 7.07 14.53 13.43
C LYS A 67 7.23 16.03 13.68
N GLU A 68 7.55 16.43 14.90
CA GLU A 68 7.80 17.83 15.23
C GLU A 68 9.10 18.34 14.60
N LEU A 69 10.15 17.51 14.59
CA LEU A 69 11.39 17.82 13.88
C LEU A 69 11.18 17.99 12.36
N LEU A 70 10.31 17.17 11.76
CA LEU A 70 9.95 17.31 10.35
C LEU A 70 9.19 18.62 10.11
N ARG A 71 8.17 18.93 10.93
CA ARG A 71 7.35 20.14 10.80
C ARG A 71 8.17 21.42 10.91
N SER A 72 9.12 21.45 11.84
CA SER A 72 10.04 22.58 12.03
C SER A 72 11.12 22.69 10.95
N GLY A 73 11.25 21.67 10.08
CA GLY A 73 12.30 21.60 9.06
C GLY A 73 13.69 21.30 9.63
N ALA A 74 13.76 20.79 10.87
CA ALA A 74 15.01 20.46 11.55
C ALA A 74 15.68 19.18 11.01
N ILE A 75 14.91 18.31 10.35
CA ILE A 75 15.40 17.08 9.72
C ILE A 75 14.99 16.98 8.25
N ASP A 76 15.87 16.40 7.45
CA ASP A 76 15.71 16.13 6.03
C ASP A 76 16.14 14.69 5.65
N ALA A 77 16.51 13.88 6.64
CA ALA A 77 16.80 12.46 6.52
C ALA A 77 16.68 11.76 7.89
N ALA A 78 16.35 10.48 7.88
CA ALA A 78 16.30 9.62 9.06
C ALA A 78 17.17 8.38 8.84
N VAL A 79 18.05 8.09 9.80
CA VAL A 79 18.91 6.89 9.76
C VAL A 79 18.86 6.12 11.08
N GLY A 80 18.78 4.79 10.96
CA GLY A 80 18.71 3.85 12.08
C GLY A 80 19.85 2.84 12.06
N VAL A 81 20.33 2.46 13.24
CA VAL A 81 21.21 1.30 13.44
C VAL A 81 20.56 0.39 14.47
N ALA A 82 20.17 -0.83 14.07
CA ALA A 82 19.34 -1.68 14.93
C ALA A 82 19.54 -3.19 14.73
N GLY A 83 19.19 -3.97 15.75
CA GLY A 83 18.90 -5.40 15.59
C GLY A 83 17.39 -5.62 15.35
N GLY A 84 16.88 -6.82 15.61
CA GLY A 84 15.46 -7.14 15.41
C GLY A 84 14.48 -6.17 16.08
N LYS A 85 14.55 -6.01 17.42
CA LYS A 85 13.62 -5.15 18.18
C LYS A 85 13.68 -3.68 17.75
N GLY A 86 14.89 -3.12 17.63
CA GLY A 86 15.06 -1.74 17.21
C GLY A 86 14.66 -1.48 15.75
N SER A 87 14.69 -2.50 14.88
CA SER A 87 14.24 -2.37 13.50
C SER A 87 12.72 -2.22 13.42
N ALA A 88 11.98 -2.99 14.24
CA ALA A 88 10.54 -2.83 14.36
C ALA A 88 10.18 -1.42 14.89
N VAL A 89 10.86 -0.95 15.94
CA VAL A 89 10.69 0.42 16.45
C VAL A 89 11.01 1.47 15.40
N PHE A 90 12.08 1.27 14.60
CA PHE A 90 12.43 2.22 13.53
C PHE A 90 11.29 2.35 12.51
N GLY A 91 10.70 1.23 12.08
CA GLY A 91 9.54 1.24 11.18
C GLY A 91 8.39 2.10 11.73
N GLU A 92 8.00 1.86 12.98
CA GLU A 92 6.93 2.63 13.64
C GLU A 92 7.26 4.12 13.75
N VAL A 93 8.49 4.47 14.12
CA VAL A 93 8.93 5.87 14.29
C VAL A 93 8.92 6.64 12.97
N VAL A 94 9.30 6.02 11.86
CA VAL A 94 9.39 6.68 10.55
C VAL A 94 8.10 6.57 9.72
N SER A 95 7.05 5.93 10.25
CA SER A 95 5.79 5.65 9.54
C SER A 95 5.06 6.91 9.04
N ASP A 96 5.18 8.03 9.77
CA ASP A 96 4.57 9.31 9.40
C ASP A 96 5.42 10.17 8.46
N LEU A 97 6.66 9.74 8.17
CA LEU A 97 7.52 10.52 7.29
C LEU A 97 7.01 10.41 5.84
N PRO A 98 7.04 11.52 5.07
CA PRO A 98 6.56 11.52 3.69
C PRO A 98 7.24 10.46 2.83
N TYR A 99 6.51 9.98 1.83
CA TYR A 99 7.11 9.15 0.79
C TYR A 99 8.22 9.93 0.08
N GLY A 100 9.32 9.27 -0.25
CA GLY A 100 10.53 9.89 -0.80
C GLY A 100 11.41 10.60 0.23
N PHE A 101 10.95 10.76 1.49
CA PHE A 101 11.83 11.22 2.56
C PHE A 101 12.97 10.21 2.78
N PRO A 102 14.25 10.62 2.78
CA PRO A 102 15.38 9.71 2.97
C PRO A 102 15.29 8.96 4.30
N LYS A 103 15.04 7.65 4.23
CA LYS A 103 14.95 6.74 5.39
C LYS A 103 15.91 5.58 5.16
N LEU A 104 16.92 5.40 6.02
CA LEU A 104 17.89 4.31 5.90
C LEU A 104 17.99 3.53 7.21
N LEU A 105 17.93 2.20 7.12
CA LEU A 105 18.08 1.31 8.27
C LEU A 105 19.23 0.33 8.07
N VAL A 106 20.29 0.47 8.86
CA VAL A 106 21.37 -0.52 8.97
C VAL A 106 20.96 -1.56 10.02
N SER A 107 20.79 -2.82 9.61
CA SER A 107 20.19 -3.83 10.49
C SER A 107 20.70 -5.26 10.36
N SER A 108 20.82 -5.92 11.52
CA SER A 108 21.05 -7.37 11.66
C SER A 108 19.76 -8.18 11.82
N ALA A 109 18.59 -7.56 11.61
CA ALA A 109 17.31 -8.23 11.76
C ALA A 109 17.11 -9.38 10.77
N ARG A 110 16.24 -10.33 11.14
CA ARG A 110 15.88 -11.46 10.28
C ARG A 110 15.27 -10.96 8.95
N PRO A 111 15.57 -11.59 7.81
CA PRO A 111 15.05 -11.18 6.50
C PRO A 111 13.53 -10.99 6.46
N ALA A 112 12.76 -11.83 7.15
CA ALA A 112 11.30 -11.70 7.22
C ALA A 112 10.83 -10.36 7.82
N LEU A 113 11.51 -9.86 8.87
CA LEU A 113 11.16 -8.55 9.44
C LEU A 113 11.56 -7.40 8.50
N LEU A 114 12.70 -7.53 7.83
CA LEU A 114 13.13 -6.53 6.84
C LEU A 114 12.17 -6.48 5.65
N ALA A 115 11.69 -7.64 5.19
CA ALA A 115 10.65 -7.73 4.18
C ALA A 115 9.34 -7.07 4.65
N GLU A 116 8.90 -7.33 5.88
CA GLU A 116 7.73 -6.66 6.46
C GLU A 116 7.87 -5.14 6.47
N LEU A 117 9.04 -4.61 6.87
CA LEU A 117 9.29 -3.16 6.82
C LEU A 117 9.20 -2.60 5.40
N ALA A 118 9.75 -3.33 4.41
CA ALA A 118 9.71 -2.94 3.00
C ALA A 118 8.30 -3.00 2.38
N LEU A 119 7.38 -3.77 2.94
CA LEU A 119 5.99 -3.81 2.48
C LEU A 119 5.24 -2.51 2.79
N HIS A 120 5.59 -1.84 3.87
CA HIS A 120 4.84 -0.68 4.37
C HIS A 120 5.59 0.66 4.19
N HIS A 121 6.91 0.62 3.97
CA HIS A 121 7.75 1.82 3.95
C HIS A 121 8.75 1.82 2.78
N ASP A 122 9.08 3.01 2.28
CA ASP A 122 10.20 3.27 1.37
C ASP A 122 11.53 3.43 2.13
N ILE A 123 11.83 2.49 3.04
CA ILE A 123 13.09 2.46 3.78
C ILE A 123 14.17 1.81 2.91
N ILE A 124 15.32 2.47 2.79
CA ILE A 124 16.54 1.85 2.29
C ILE A 124 17.07 0.92 3.36
N LEU A 125 16.97 -0.38 3.12
CA LEU A 125 17.46 -1.41 4.03
C LEU A 125 18.92 -1.71 3.70
N TYR A 126 19.78 -1.67 4.72
CA TYR A 126 21.18 -2.11 4.65
C TYR A 126 21.35 -3.30 5.60
N PRO A 127 21.08 -4.54 5.14
CA PRO A 127 21.26 -5.73 5.95
C PRO A 127 22.75 -5.96 6.24
N THR A 128 23.13 -6.04 7.51
CA THR A 128 24.53 -6.26 7.91
C THR A 128 24.95 -7.72 7.79
N LEU A 129 23.98 -8.66 7.85
CA LEU A 129 24.15 -10.12 7.89
C LEU A 129 25.03 -10.66 9.03
N VAL A 130 25.63 -9.78 9.81
CA VAL A 130 26.34 -10.04 11.07
C VAL A 130 25.80 -9.09 12.14
N ASP A 131 25.86 -9.49 13.39
CA ASP A 131 25.36 -8.63 14.46
C ASP A 131 26.31 -7.46 14.78
N LEU A 132 25.77 -6.43 15.42
CA LEU A 132 26.46 -5.20 15.76
C LEU A 132 26.81 -5.22 17.25
N PHE A 133 28.03 -5.69 17.54
CA PHE A 133 28.67 -5.68 18.86
C PHE A 133 29.95 -4.84 18.82
N GLY A 134 29.79 -3.54 18.64
CA GLY A 134 30.86 -2.58 18.52
C GLY A 134 31.40 -2.40 17.10
N ILE A 135 32.49 -1.63 17.02
CA ILE A 135 33.10 -1.20 15.75
C ILE A 135 34.33 -2.06 15.49
N ASN A 136 34.30 -2.80 14.39
CA ASN A 136 35.42 -3.55 13.83
C ASN A 136 35.56 -3.17 12.35
N ALA A 137 36.61 -3.67 11.67
CA ALA A 137 36.87 -3.31 10.27
C ALA A 137 35.68 -3.56 9.33
N PHE A 138 34.84 -4.57 9.60
CA PHE A 138 33.65 -4.85 8.82
C PHE A 138 32.52 -3.85 9.11
N THR A 139 32.17 -3.68 10.40
CA THR A 139 31.07 -2.77 10.78
C THR A 139 31.41 -1.31 10.48
N GLU A 140 32.70 -0.94 10.56
CA GLU A 140 33.22 0.36 10.15
C GLU A 140 32.94 0.63 8.66
N ARG A 141 33.25 -0.33 7.79
CA ARG A 141 32.98 -0.21 6.34
C ARG A 141 31.50 -0.06 6.05
N VAL A 142 30.66 -0.85 6.72
CA VAL A 142 29.20 -0.84 6.54
C VAL A 142 28.59 0.48 7.01
N LEU A 143 28.87 0.89 8.24
CA LEU A 143 28.38 2.15 8.80
C LEU A 143 28.95 3.35 8.04
N GLY A 144 30.20 3.28 7.60
CA GLY A 144 30.83 4.30 6.77
C GLY A 144 30.11 4.50 5.44
N ASN A 145 29.78 3.42 4.74
CA ASN A 145 29.02 3.49 3.50
C ASN A 145 27.59 3.98 3.71
N ALA A 146 26.90 3.49 4.75
CA ALA A 146 25.56 3.94 5.10
C ALA A 146 25.51 5.44 5.44
N GLY A 147 26.48 5.92 6.24
CA GLY A 147 26.62 7.32 6.59
C GLY A 147 26.84 8.22 5.38
N ARG A 148 27.73 7.83 4.47
CA ARG A 148 27.95 8.56 3.20
C ARG A 148 26.72 8.57 2.31
N ALA A 149 26.04 7.42 2.19
CA ALA A 149 24.83 7.30 1.37
C ALA A 149 23.72 8.23 1.87
N ILE A 150 23.39 8.18 3.16
CA ILE A 150 22.34 9.05 3.71
C ILE A 150 22.77 10.52 3.71
N ALA A 151 24.06 10.82 3.91
CA ALA A 151 24.56 12.19 3.84
C ALA A 151 24.46 12.78 2.43
N ALA A 152 24.56 11.96 1.39
CA ALA A 152 24.38 12.41 0.00
C ALA A 152 22.91 12.62 -0.40
N MET A 153 21.96 11.91 0.23
CA MET A 153 20.53 12.04 -0.09
C MET A 153 19.99 13.40 0.33
N ARG A 154 19.24 14.06 -0.55
CA ARG A 154 18.56 15.32 -0.24
C ARG A 154 17.07 15.12 -0.34
N TYR A 155 16.35 15.52 0.70
CA TYR A 155 14.91 15.66 0.62
C TYR A 155 14.57 17.01 0.02
N VAL A 156 13.88 16.99 -1.12
CA VAL A 156 13.24 18.17 -1.67
C VAL A 156 11.74 17.94 -1.51
N PRO A 157 11.08 18.56 -0.52
CA PRO A 157 9.64 18.48 -0.39
C PRO A 157 9.00 18.91 -1.71
N ALA A 158 8.00 18.17 -2.19
CA ALA A 158 7.25 18.53 -3.38
C ALA A 158 6.57 19.91 -3.16
N ARG A 159 7.25 20.99 -3.58
CA ARG A 159 6.79 22.38 -3.42
C ARG A 159 5.96 22.87 -4.60
N GLU A 160 6.06 22.22 -5.75
CA GLU A 160 5.29 22.58 -6.93
C GLU A 160 4.01 21.75 -7.00
N ARG A 161 2.87 22.44 -7.20
CA ARG A 161 1.65 21.78 -7.71
C ARG A 161 2.08 20.99 -8.95
N ARG A 162 1.77 19.69 -8.96
CA ARG A 162 2.00 18.83 -10.13
C ARG A 162 1.48 19.54 -11.37
N LYS A 163 2.33 19.67 -12.40
CA LYS A 163 1.98 20.38 -13.64
C LYS A 163 0.82 19.72 -14.38
N ARG A 164 0.68 18.39 -14.22
CA ARG A 164 -0.40 17.57 -14.76
C ARG A 164 -1.12 16.89 -13.60
N LYS A 165 -2.44 16.72 -13.72
CA LYS A 165 -3.20 15.89 -12.78
C LYS A 165 -2.79 14.43 -12.97
N THR A 166 -2.77 13.65 -11.90
CA THR A 166 -2.36 12.24 -11.94
C THR A 166 -3.49 11.33 -11.50
N VAL A 167 -3.67 10.23 -12.22
CA VAL A 167 -4.68 9.20 -11.95
C VAL A 167 -3.99 7.92 -11.47
N ALA A 168 -4.47 7.36 -10.36
CA ALA A 168 -4.05 6.03 -9.92
C ALA A 168 -4.85 4.96 -10.65
N ILE A 169 -4.20 3.87 -11.06
CA ILE A 169 -4.85 2.73 -11.72
C ILE A 169 -4.41 1.44 -11.04
N THR A 170 -5.34 0.53 -10.72
CA THR A 170 -4.97 -0.83 -10.30
C THR A 170 -4.97 -1.80 -11.47
N ALA A 171 -3.99 -2.70 -11.53
CA ALA A 171 -3.88 -3.69 -12.60
C ALA A 171 -3.39 -5.03 -12.06
N PHE A 172 -3.68 -6.09 -12.80
CA PHE A 172 -3.08 -7.40 -12.60
C PHE A 172 -2.71 -8.01 -13.95
N GLY A 173 -1.96 -9.12 -13.96
CA GLY A 173 -1.51 -9.73 -15.23
C GLY A 173 -2.67 -9.96 -16.19
N VAL A 174 -3.81 -10.39 -15.64
CA VAL A 174 -5.06 -10.71 -16.35
C VAL A 174 -5.94 -9.51 -16.71
N THR A 175 -5.56 -8.29 -16.33
CA THR A 175 -6.26 -7.01 -16.67
C THR A 175 -5.32 -5.97 -17.29
N THR A 176 -4.09 -6.39 -17.61
CA THR A 176 -3.05 -5.52 -18.17
C THR A 176 -3.45 -4.85 -19.49
N PRO A 177 -4.16 -5.50 -20.44
CA PRO A 177 -4.61 -4.84 -21.66
C PRO A 177 -5.46 -3.59 -21.39
N ALA A 178 -6.44 -3.68 -20.48
CA ALA A 178 -7.29 -2.55 -20.13
C ALA A 178 -6.53 -1.45 -19.39
N ALA A 179 -5.65 -1.81 -18.45
CA ALA A 179 -4.81 -0.82 -17.74
C ALA A 179 -3.92 -0.03 -18.72
N ASN A 180 -3.24 -0.71 -19.65
CA ASN A 180 -2.40 -0.07 -20.67
C ASN A 180 -3.21 0.88 -21.56
N ARG A 181 -4.43 0.47 -21.95
CA ARG A 181 -5.33 1.31 -22.73
C ARG A 181 -5.76 2.55 -21.96
N CYS A 182 -6.15 2.41 -20.68
CA CYS A 182 -6.44 3.56 -19.81
C CYS A 182 -5.27 4.55 -19.72
N VAL A 183 -4.04 4.04 -19.51
CA VAL A 183 -2.82 4.87 -19.47
C VAL A 183 -2.65 5.67 -20.76
N ALA A 184 -2.78 5.01 -21.92
CA ALA A 184 -2.65 5.66 -23.22
C ALA A 184 -3.68 6.79 -23.39
N ARG A 185 -4.95 6.52 -23.05
CA ARG A 185 -6.06 7.50 -23.20
C ARG A 185 -5.93 8.69 -22.25
N LEU A 186 -5.47 8.45 -21.01
CA LEU A 186 -5.18 9.52 -20.06
C LEU A 186 -4.01 10.38 -20.53
N ALA A 187 -2.96 9.76 -21.09
CA ALA A 187 -1.80 10.48 -21.63
C ALA A 187 -2.20 11.39 -22.81
N GLU A 188 -3.01 10.88 -23.75
CA GLU A 188 -3.61 11.64 -24.85
C GLU A 188 -4.40 12.86 -24.34
N ALA A 189 -5.11 12.70 -23.22
CA ALA A 189 -5.93 13.75 -22.61
C ALA A 189 -5.14 14.72 -21.70
N GLY A 190 -3.81 14.60 -21.61
CA GLY A 190 -3.01 15.55 -20.83
C GLY A 190 -2.77 15.15 -19.37
N PHE A 191 -3.10 13.92 -18.97
CA PHE A 191 -2.94 13.42 -17.59
C PHE A 191 -1.77 12.43 -17.46
N ASP A 192 -1.20 12.37 -16.25
CA ASP A 192 -0.27 11.31 -15.88
C ASP A 192 -1.05 10.14 -15.25
N ALA A 193 -0.56 8.91 -15.43
CA ALA A 193 -1.17 7.73 -14.83
C ALA A 193 -0.10 6.88 -14.13
N ILE A 194 -0.40 6.40 -12.92
CA ILE A 194 0.46 5.50 -12.17
C ILE A 194 -0.31 4.19 -11.94
N VAL A 195 0.28 3.09 -12.40
CA VAL A 195 -0.31 1.76 -12.30
C VAL A 195 0.25 1.03 -11.09
N PHE A 196 -0.64 0.52 -10.24
CA PHE A 196 -0.33 -0.28 -9.06
C PHE A 196 -0.72 -1.74 -9.32
N PRO A 197 0.19 -2.70 -9.08
CA PRO A 197 -0.17 -4.11 -9.14
C PRO A 197 -1.13 -4.45 -7.98
N ALA A 198 -2.27 -5.04 -8.29
CA ALA A 198 -3.27 -5.47 -7.31
C ALA A 198 -2.83 -6.78 -6.61
N ASN A 199 -1.71 -6.74 -5.90
CA ASN A 199 -1.06 -7.87 -5.23
C ASN A 199 -1.06 -7.75 -3.70
N GLY A 200 -1.97 -6.95 -3.15
CA GLY A 200 -2.09 -6.60 -1.74
C GLY A 200 -1.21 -5.42 -1.36
N ALA A 201 0.09 -5.51 -1.64
CA ALA A 201 1.03 -4.43 -1.35
C ALA A 201 0.80 -3.20 -2.24
N GLY A 202 0.54 -3.41 -3.54
CA GLY A 202 0.27 -2.31 -4.46
C GLY A 202 -1.04 -1.57 -4.15
N GLY A 203 -2.14 -2.29 -3.87
CA GLY A 203 -3.39 -1.67 -3.41
C GLY A 203 -3.22 -0.88 -2.11
N ARG A 204 -2.58 -1.45 -1.09
CA ARG A 204 -2.25 -0.73 0.15
C ARG A 204 -1.48 0.55 -0.14
N LYS A 205 -0.47 0.47 -1.01
CA LYS A 205 0.35 1.63 -1.33
C LYS A 205 -0.43 2.70 -2.07
N MET A 206 -1.32 2.30 -2.98
CA MET A 206 -2.23 3.22 -3.66
C MET A 206 -3.11 3.96 -2.65
N GLU A 207 -3.77 3.27 -1.73
CA GLU A 207 -4.63 3.88 -0.69
C GLU A 207 -3.85 4.90 0.17
N GLN A 208 -2.62 4.56 0.57
CA GLN A 208 -1.75 5.47 1.33
C GLN A 208 -1.43 6.74 0.54
N LEU A 209 -1.05 6.61 -0.73
CA LEU A 209 -0.69 7.75 -1.58
C LEU A 209 -1.91 8.60 -1.95
N VAL A 210 -3.08 7.98 -2.15
CA VAL A 210 -4.35 8.71 -2.32
C VAL A 210 -4.67 9.52 -1.06
N SER A 211 -4.53 8.91 0.13
CA SER A 211 -4.73 9.60 1.41
C SER A 211 -3.76 10.77 1.60
N ALA A 212 -2.52 10.63 1.14
CA ALA A 212 -1.51 11.69 1.13
C ALA A 212 -1.78 12.81 0.10
N GLY A 213 -2.78 12.66 -0.78
CA GLY A 213 -3.15 13.67 -1.79
C GLY A 213 -2.29 13.63 -3.06
N GLU A 214 -1.63 12.51 -3.34
CA GLU A 214 -0.77 12.31 -4.51
C GLU A 214 -1.55 12.00 -5.80
N PHE A 215 -2.88 11.92 -5.74
CA PHE A 215 -3.74 11.59 -6.88
C PHE A 215 -4.95 12.51 -6.96
N ASP A 216 -5.37 12.80 -8.18
CA ASP A 216 -6.55 13.63 -8.49
C ASP A 216 -7.78 12.80 -8.82
N ALA A 217 -7.60 11.53 -9.21
CA ALA A 217 -8.68 10.56 -9.41
C ALA A 217 -8.13 9.12 -9.36
N VAL A 218 -9.03 8.13 -9.29
CA VAL A 218 -8.69 6.71 -9.26
C VAL A 218 -9.51 5.93 -10.31
N ILE A 219 -8.84 5.09 -11.10
CA ILE A 219 -9.45 4.01 -11.88
C ILE A 219 -9.06 2.71 -11.19
N ASP A 220 -9.91 2.24 -10.30
CA ASP A 220 -9.73 0.97 -9.64
C ASP A 220 -10.23 -0.16 -10.52
N LEU A 221 -9.48 -0.42 -11.58
CA LEU A 221 -9.85 -1.39 -12.60
C LEU A 221 -9.83 -2.82 -12.05
N THR A 222 -8.95 -3.10 -11.09
CA THR A 222 -8.67 -4.46 -10.58
C THR A 222 -8.77 -4.52 -9.06
N THR A 223 -9.91 -5.00 -8.57
CA THR A 223 -10.24 -5.08 -7.14
C THR A 223 -10.10 -6.49 -6.54
N THR A 224 -9.32 -7.37 -7.19
CA THR A 224 -9.06 -8.76 -6.74
C THR A 224 -8.62 -8.88 -5.29
N GLU A 225 -7.94 -7.87 -4.75
CA GLU A 225 -7.46 -7.85 -3.35
C GLU A 225 -8.61 -7.94 -2.32
N LEU A 226 -9.86 -7.61 -2.71
CA LEU A 226 -11.04 -7.84 -1.88
C LEU A 226 -11.44 -9.32 -1.79
N ALA A 227 -11.22 -10.09 -2.87
CA ALA A 227 -11.44 -11.53 -2.85
C ALA A 227 -10.46 -12.19 -1.89
N ASP A 228 -9.19 -11.81 -1.97
CA ASP A 228 -8.16 -12.25 -1.04
C ASP A 228 -8.46 -11.87 0.41
N GLU A 229 -8.89 -10.63 0.70
CA GLU A 229 -9.26 -10.22 2.06
C GLU A 229 -10.45 -11.03 2.61
N LEU A 230 -11.49 -11.27 1.80
CA LEU A 230 -12.71 -11.94 2.26
C LEU A 230 -12.59 -13.46 2.40
N VAL A 231 -11.76 -14.07 1.57
CA VAL A 231 -11.61 -15.54 1.49
C VAL A 231 -10.34 -16.02 2.18
N GLY A 232 -9.39 -15.14 2.51
CA GLY A 232 -8.13 -15.51 3.18
C GLY A 232 -6.99 -15.84 2.21
N GLY A 233 -6.96 -15.14 1.07
CA GLY A 233 -5.85 -15.18 0.12
C GLY A 233 -4.60 -14.43 0.62
N THR A 234 -3.53 -14.55 -0.15
CA THR A 234 -2.19 -14.03 0.19
C THR A 234 -1.94 -12.61 -0.31
N ALA A 235 -2.78 -12.09 -1.21
CA ALA A 235 -2.69 -10.78 -1.84
C ALA A 235 -3.76 -9.81 -1.31
N SER A 236 -4.20 -9.95 -0.06
CA SER A 236 -5.09 -8.96 0.56
C SER A 236 -4.41 -7.59 0.64
N ALA A 237 -5.16 -6.52 0.37
CA ALA A 237 -4.75 -5.13 0.62
C ALA A 237 -5.26 -4.58 1.96
N GLY A 238 -5.81 -5.44 2.81
CA GLY A 238 -6.25 -5.12 4.16
C GLY A 238 -7.58 -4.36 4.24
N PRO A 239 -8.02 -4.03 5.46
CA PRO A 239 -9.38 -3.58 5.72
C PRO A 239 -9.66 -2.17 5.20
N ASP A 240 -8.67 -1.39 4.77
CA ASP A 240 -8.86 -0.02 4.27
C ASP A 240 -8.98 0.10 2.75
N ARG A 241 -8.95 -1.03 2.04
CA ARG A 241 -9.11 -1.06 0.59
C ARG A 241 -10.43 -0.41 0.12
N LEU A 242 -10.38 0.40 -0.94
CA LEU A 242 -11.45 1.23 -1.51
C LEU A 242 -11.97 2.37 -0.62
N LYS A 243 -11.22 2.83 0.40
CA LYS A 243 -11.69 3.91 1.28
C LYS A 243 -11.04 5.27 0.99
N ALA A 244 -9.78 5.31 0.57
CA ALA A 244 -9.01 6.57 0.54
C ALA A 244 -9.58 7.59 -0.44
N ALA A 245 -10.03 7.17 -1.62
CA ALA A 245 -10.60 8.08 -2.61
C ALA A 245 -11.89 8.76 -2.12
N SER A 246 -12.77 7.99 -1.46
CA SER A 246 -13.98 8.50 -0.80
C SER A 246 -13.64 9.53 0.29
N HIS A 247 -12.67 9.21 1.17
CA HIS A 247 -12.22 10.11 2.23
C HIS A 247 -11.56 11.38 1.68
N ARG A 248 -10.79 11.26 0.60
CA ARG A 248 -10.08 12.39 -0.03
C ARG A 248 -10.98 13.24 -0.92
N MET A 249 -12.20 12.76 -1.20
CA MET A 249 -13.19 13.38 -2.07
C MET A 249 -12.66 13.62 -3.49
N ILE A 250 -12.05 12.59 -4.08
CA ILE A 250 -11.61 12.60 -5.48
C ILE A 250 -12.48 11.66 -6.33
N PRO A 251 -12.67 11.93 -7.64
CA PRO A 251 -13.41 11.04 -8.52
C PRO A 251 -12.84 9.62 -8.53
N GLN A 252 -13.71 8.61 -8.49
CA GLN A 252 -13.29 7.21 -8.53
C GLN A 252 -14.17 6.37 -9.45
N LEU A 253 -13.55 5.54 -10.28
CA LEU A 253 -14.22 4.52 -11.07
C LEU A 253 -13.77 3.15 -10.58
N ILE A 254 -14.73 2.27 -10.27
CA ILE A 254 -14.47 0.91 -9.79
C ILE A 254 -14.92 -0.11 -10.84
N ALA A 255 -14.09 -1.12 -11.09
CA ALA A 255 -14.42 -2.26 -11.93
C ALA A 255 -14.02 -3.57 -11.23
N PRO A 256 -14.66 -4.70 -11.57
CA PRO A 256 -14.50 -5.99 -10.88
C PRO A 256 -13.25 -6.75 -11.33
N GLY A 257 -12.21 -6.09 -11.84
CA GLY A 257 -11.09 -6.80 -12.45
C GLY A 257 -10.47 -7.84 -11.53
N ALA A 258 -10.37 -9.05 -12.06
CA ALA A 258 -9.83 -10.22 -11.38
C ALA A 258 -10.51 -10.61 -10.05
N VAL A 259 -11.76 -10.19 -9.77
CA VAL A 259 -12.51 -10.70 -8.58
C VAL A 259 -12.92 -12.16 -8.72
N ASP A 260 -12.74 -12.75 -9.91
CA ASP A 260 -12.93 -14.17 -10.19
C ASP A 260 -11.88 -15.07 -9.54
N MET A 261 -10.83 -14.53 -8.92
CA MET A 261 -9.74 -15.33 -8.34
C MET A 261 -9.29 -14.87 -6.95
N VAL A 262 -8.85 -15.85 -6.15
CA VAL A 262 -8.14 -15.67 -4.87
C VAL A 262 -6.72 -16.19 -5.04
N ASN A 263 -5.74 -15.44 -4.53
CA ASN A 263 -4.32 -15.73 -4.75
C ASN A 263 -3.73 -16.53 -3.59
N PHE A 264 -3.09 -17.66 -3.90
CA PHE A 264 -2.27 -18.43 -2.98
C PHE A 264 -0.84 -18.61 -3.51
N GLY A 265 0.04 -19.10 -2.63
CA GLY A 265 1.39 -19.49 -3.00
C GLY A 265 1.44 -20.80 -3.81
N PRO A 266 2.50 -21.60 -3.64
CA PRO A 266 2.59 -22.92 -4.26
C PRO A 266 1.37 -23.79 -3.92
N PRO A 267 0.99 -24.77 -4.75
CA PRO A 267 -0.19 -25.62 -4.50
C PRO A 267 -0.21 -26.29 -3.12
N SER A 268 0.96 -26.61 -2.54
CA SER A 268 1.10 -27.17 -1.20
C SER A 268 0.77 -26.21 -0.06
N SER A 269 0.72 -24.90 -0.32
CA SER A 269 0.40 -23.86 0.66
C SER A 269 -1.09 -23.55 0.76
N VAL A 270 -1.91 -24.07 -0.17
CA VAL A 270 -3.36 -23.82 -0.18
C VAL A 270 -4.01 -24.49 1.04
N PRO A 271 -4.79 -23.76 1.86
CA PRO A 271 -5.47 -24.34 3.02
C PRO A 271 -6.39 -25.51 2.67
N ALA A 272 -6.42 -26.52 3.55
CA ALA A 272 -7.15 -27.77 3.32
C ALA A 272 -8.68 -27.58 3.22
N GLU A 273 -9.21 -26.49 3.77
CA GLU A 273 -10.63 -26.13 3.67
C GLU A 273 -11.07 -25.82 2.23
N PHE A 274 -10.14 -25.42 1.36
CA PHE A 274 -10.41 -25.17 -0.06
C PHE A 274 -10.30 -26.43 -0.93
N LYS A 275 -10.21 -27.63 -0.33
CA LYS A 275 -10.16 -28.88 -1.08
C LYS A 275 -11.40 -29.02 -1.97
N GLY A 276 -11.18 -29.36 -3.24
CA GLY A 276 -12.25 -29.53 -4.23
C GLY A 276 -12.66 -28.24 -4.94
N ARG A 277 -12.08 -27.09 -4.58
CA ARG A 277 -12.21 -25.85 -5.34
C ARG A 277 -11.46 -25.95 -6.68
N GLN A 278 -11.82 -25.08 -7.61
CA GLN A 278 -11.16 -25.02 -8.90
C GLN A 278 -9.89 -24.18 -8.79
N PHE A 279 -8.75 -24.85 -8.99
CA PHE A 279 -7.43 -24.23 -8.95
C PHE A 279 -6.82 -24.11 -10.34
N TYR A 280 -6.04 -23.06 -10.54
CA TYR A 280 -5.17 -22.88 -11.69
C TYR A 280 -3.75 -22.56 -11.22
N SER A 281 -2.79 -23.37 -11.67
CA SER A 281 -1.37 -23.13 -11.39
C SER A 281 -0.85 -22.09 -12.37
N HIS A 282 -0.84 -20.82 -11.95
CA HIS A 282 -0.37 -19.71 -12.78
C HIS A 282 1.16 -19.76 -12.93
N THR A 283 1.86 -20.08 -11.83
CA THR A 283 3.28 -20.39 -11.82
C THR A 283 3.54 -21.52 -10.81
N PRO A 284 4.74 -22.13 -10.78
CA PRO A 284 5.10 -23.08 -9.71
C PRO A 284 4.97 -22.51 -8.29
N PHE A 285 4.90 -21.18 -8.14
CA PHE A 285 4.82 -20.48 -6.86
C PHE A 285 3.49 -19.76 -6.62
N THR A 286 2.55 -19.81 -7.58
CA THR A 286 1.30 -19.06 -7.51
C THR A 286 0.14 -19.91 -7.98
N THR A 287 -0.81 -20.15 -7.08
CA THR A 287 -2.05 -20.87 -7.34
C THR A 287 -3.22 -19.89 -7.27
N LEU A 288 -4.02 -19.83 -8.32
CA LEU A 288 -5.24 -19.06 -8.35
C LEU A 288 -6.42 -19.98 -8.05
N MET A 289 -7.33 -19.56 -7.17
CA MET A 289 -8.56 -20.28 -6.86
C MET A 289 -9.77 -19.52 -7.38
N ARG A 290 -10.64 -20.15 -8.17
CA ARG A 290 -11.86 -19.51 -8.69
C ARG A 290 -12.82 -19.19 -7.55
N THR A 291 -13.25 -17.93 -7.44
CA THR A 291 -14.32 -17.50 -6.54
C THR A 291 -15.69 -18.07 -6.96
N THR A 292 -16.54 -18.33 -5.97
CA THR A 292 -17.93 -18.80 -6.14
C THR A 292 -18.92 -17.64 -6.25
N ALA A 293 -20.17 -17.92 -6.61
CA ALA A 293 -21.23 -16.91 -6.63
C ALA A 293 -21.47 -16.26 -5.27
N SER A 294 -21.49 -17.04 -4.18
CA SER A 294 -21.65 -16.49 -2.82
C SER A 294 -20.47 -15.62 -2.38
N GLU A 295 -19.24 -15.98 -2.76
CA GLU A 295 -18.07 -15.13 -2.50
C GLU A 295 -18.15 -13.84 -3.32
N ASN A 296 -18.57 -13.90 -4.59
CA ASN A 296 -18.75 -12.73 -5.45
C ASN A 296 -19.85 -11.79 -4.95
N GLU A 297 -20.96 -12.32 -4.46
CA GLU A 297 -22.02 -11.55 -3.80
C GLU A 297 -21.47 -10.78 -2.59
N ARG A 298 -20.67 -11.44 -1.74
CA ARG A 298 -20.01 -10.80 -0.59
C ARG A 298 -19.01 -9.72 -1.01
N ILE A 299 -18.20 -9.98 -2.04
CA ILE A 299 -17.26 -9.00 -2.60
C ILE A 299 -18.02 -7.79 -3.18
N GLY A 300 -19.13 -8.02 -3.88
CA GLY A 300 -19.98 -6.97 -4.44
C GLY A 300 -20.63 -6.12 -3.36
N THR A 301 -21.16 -6.75 -2.32
CA THR A 301 -21.73 -6.07 -1.14
C THR A 301 -20.68 -5.19 -0.46
N LEU A 302 -19.50 -5.75 -0.19
CA LEU A 302 -18.39 -5.00 0.40
C LEU A 302 -17.98 -3.80 -0.48
N THR A 303 -17.93 -3.98 -1.80
CA THR A 303 -17.60 -2.91 -2.75
C THR A 303 -18.60 -1.75 -2.64
N ALA A 304 -19.90 -2.06 -2.62
CA ALA A 304 -20.95 -1.05 -2.46
C ALA A 304 -20.88 -0.35 -1.09
N GLU A 305 -20.60 -1.09 -0.01
CA GLU A 305 -20.40 -0.52 1.32
C GLU A 305 -19.24 0.50 1.33
N ARG A 306 -18.11 0.20 0.68
CA ARG A 306 -16.97 1.15 0.59
C ARG A 306 -17.33 2.40 -0.21
N LEU A 307 -18.05 2.22 -1.32
CA LEU A 307 -18.51 3.32 -2.16
C LEU A 307 -19.61 4.16 -1.52
N SER A 308 -20.37 3.64 -0.56
CA SER A 308 -21.42 4.39 0.15
C SER A 308 -20.90 5.68 0.83
N GLN A 309 -19.60 5.73 1.13
CA GLN A 309 -18.93 6.87 1.76
C GLN A 309 -18.43 7.91 0.75
N ALA A 310 -18.59 7.68 -0.55
CA ALA A 310 -18.11 8.57 -1.60
C ALA A 310 -18.90 9.89 -1.60
N LYS A 311 -18.17 11.01 -1.49
CA LYS A 311 -18.74 12.36 -1.61
C LYS A 311 -18.41 13.04 -2.94
N ALA A 312 -17.37 12.57 -3.61
CA ALA A 312 -17.04 12.94 -4.98
C ALA A 312 -17.72 11.98 -5.97
N PRO A 313 -17.82 12.34 -7.26
CA PRO A 313 -18.39 11.46 -8.28
C PRO A 313 -17.76 10.07 -8.24
N ALA A 314 -18.61 9.05 -8.22
CA ALA A 314 -18.22 7.65 -8.28
C ALA A 314 -19.01 6.92 -9.36
N LEU A 315 -18.38 5.96 -10.03
CA LEU A 315 -19.01 5.09 -11.02
C LEU A 315 -18.54 3.65 -10.81
N VAL A 316 -19.46 2.70 -10.83
CA VAL A 316 -19.12 1.30 -11.04
C VAL A 316 -19.31 0.96 -12.51
N LEU A 317 -18.28 0.40 -13.15
CA LEU A 317 -18.33 -0.06 -14.53
C LEU A 317 -18.24 -1.59 -14.57
N TRP A 318 -19.23 -2.21 -15.20
CA TRP A 318 -19.40 -3.66 -15.25
C TRP A 318 -19.17 -4.22 -16.67
N PRO A 319 -18.18 -5.11 -16.87
CA PRO A 319 -17.93 -5.80 -18.13
C PRO A 319 -18.74 -7.11 -18.22
N ALA A 320 -19.86 -7.10 -18.94
CA ALA A 320 -20.80 -8.24 -18.97
C ALA A 320 -20.23 -9.54 -19.56
N LYS A 321 -19.13 -9.48 -20.33
CA LYS A 321 -18.49 -10.66 -20.96
C LYS A 321 -17.30 -11.21 -20.19
N GLY A 322 -17.01 -10.66 -19.01
CA GLY A 322 -16.08 -11.24 -18.05
C GLY A 322 -15.03 -10.28 -17.50
N VAL A 323 -14.43 -10.68 -16.37
CA VAL A 323 -13.67 -9.80 -15.47
C VAL A 323 -12.16 -10.05 -15.46
N SER A 324 -11.66 -11.04 -16.21
CA SER A 324 -10.23 -11.37 -16.29
C SER A 324 -9.90 -12.15 -17.56
N ASP A 325 -8.62 -12.24 -17.93
CA ASP A 325 -8.19 -13.13 -19.02
C ASP A 325 -8.62 -14.60 -18.86
N TYR A 326 -8.89 -15.06 -17.64
CA TYR A 326 -9.37 -16.43 -17.38
C TYR A 326 -10.89 -16.55 -17.37
N ASP A 327 -11.60 -15.44 -17.14
CA ASP A 327 -13.06 -15.35 -17.18
C ASP A 327 -13.51 -14.75 -18.52
N ARG A 328 -13.54 -15.61 -19.53
CA ARG A 328 -14.06 -15.34 -20.88
C ARG A 328 -14.60 -16.63 -21.48
N ASP A 329 -15.38 -16.56 -22.54
CA ASP A 329 -15.96 -17.76 -23.13
C ASP A 329 -14.87 -18.80 -23.49
N GLY A 330 -15.04 -20.03 -22.98
CA GLY A 330 -14.05 -21.11 -23.08
C GLY A 330 -12.86 -21.00 -22.11
N GLY A 331 -12.78 -19.94 -21.32
CA GLY A 331 -11.77 -19.72 -20.29
C GLY A 331 -11.97 -20.60 -19.05
N ILE A 332 -10.87 -20.90 -18.36
CA ILE A 332 -10.90 -21.82 -17.22
C ILE A 332 -11.75 -21.31 -16.06
N PHE A 333 -11.80 -20.00 -15.83
CA PHE A 333 -12.58 -19.39 -14.74
C PHE A 333 -13.91 -18.83 -15.19
N ARG A 334 -14.37 -19.16 -16.41
CA ARG A 334 -15.66 -18.69 -16.91
C ARG A 334 -16.80 -19.12 -16.00
N ASN A 335 -17.48 -18.15 -15.36
CA ASN A 335 -18.66 -18.43 -14.55
C ASN A 335 -19.63 -17.23 -14.52
N PRO A 336 -20.53 -17.11 -15.52
CA PRO A 336 -21.44 -15.97 -15.63
C PRO A 336 -22.34 -15.77 -14.40
N GLU A 337 -22.71 -16.85 -13.72
CA GLU A 337 -23.53 -16.78 -12.51
C GLU A 337 -22.77 -16.10 -11.37
N ALA A 338 -21.50 -16.47 -11.17
CA ALA A 338 -20.67 -15.85 -10.15
C ALA A 338 -20.38 -14.38 -10.45
N ASP A 339 -20.10 -14.06 -11.71
CA ASP A 339 -19.85 -12.69 -12.15
C ASP A 339 -21.12 -11.84 -11.93
N ARG A 340 -22.27 -12.37 -12.34
CA ARG A 340 -23.55 -11.67 -12.17
C ARG A 340 -23.91 -11.45 -10.71
N ALA A 341 -23.60 -12.41 -9.82
CA ALA A 341 -23.81 -12.26 -8.38
C ALA A 341 -23.04 -11.06 -7.80
N TRP A 342 -21.82 -10.79 -8.28
CA TRP A 342 -21.09 -9.57 -7.90
C TRP A 342 -21.84 -8.31 -8.32
N PHE A 343 -22.24 -8.24 -9.60
CA PHE A 343 -22.88 -7.05 -10.15
C PHE A 343 -24.24 -6.75 -9.52
N ASP A 344 -25.06 -7.78 -9.35
CA ASP A 344 -26.38 -7.63 -8.72
C ASP A 344 -26.23 -7.20 -7.26
N ALA A 345 -25.28 -7.77 -6.51
CA ALA A 345 -24.99 -7.35 -5.14
C ALA A 345 -24.54 -5.88 -5.05
N VAL A 346 -23.66 -5.44 -5.97
CA VAL A 346 -23.26 -4.02 -6.04
C VAL A 346 -24.48 -3.14 -6.31
N ARG A 347 -25.25 -3.45 -7.37
CA ARG A 347 -26.39 -2.65 -7.79
C ARG A 347 -27.47 -2.52 -6.71
N GLN A 348 -27.70 -3.58 -5.93
CA GLN A 348 -28.70 -3.58 -4.85
C GLN A 348 -28.27 -2.76 -3.63
N ASN A 349 -26.96 -2.66 -3.36
CA ASN A 349 -26.43 -2.03 -2.15
C ASN A 349 -25.82 -0.63 -2.38
N LEU A 350 -25.69 -0.18 -3.63
CA LEU A 350 -25.21 1.16 -3.93
C LEU A 350 -26.21 2.25 -3.53
N PRO A 351 -25.75 3.40 -3.01
CA PRO A 351 -26.62 4.54 -2.82
C PRO A 351 -27.13 5.06 -4.17
N PRO A 352 -28.34 5.67 -4.23
CA PRO A 352 -28.91 6.18 -5.48
C PRO A 352 -28.06 7.23 -6.22
N SER A 353 -27.10 7.86 -5.52
CA SER A 353 -26.17 8.83 -6.08
C SER A 353 -25.05 8.21 -6.93
N ILE A 354 -24.83 6.90 -6.85
CA ILE A 354 -23.76 6.19 -7.55
C ILE A 354 -24.38 5.26 -8.59
N ILE A 355 -23.89 5.38 -9.82
CA ILE A 355 -24.39 4.59 -10.95
C ILE A 355 -23.54 3.32 -11.07
N ALA A 356 -24.20 2.18 -11.28
CA ALA A 356 -23.58 0.97 -11.79
C ALA A 356 -23.94 0.83 -13.28
N ARG A 357 -22.96 1.04 -14.16
CA ARG A 357 -23.12 1.01 -15.61
C ARG A 357 -22.62 -0.32 -16.16
N GLU A 358 -23.50 -1.03 -16.85
CA GLU A 358 -23.19 -2.26 -17.57
C GLU A 358 -22.76 -1.94 -19.01
N LEU A 359 -21.71 -2.62 -19.49
CA LEU A 359 -21.24 -2.59 -20.87
C LEU A 359 -21.20 -4.03 -21.42
N ASP A 360 -21.68 -4.21 -22.65
CA ASP A 360 -21.68 -5.51 -23.34
C ASP A 360 -20.29 -5.87 -23.89
N CYS A 361 -19.29 -5.94 -23.02
CA CYS A 361 -17.89 -6.16 -23.37
C CYS A 361 -17.15 -6.95 -22.29
N HIS A 362 -15.98 -7.47 -22.63
CA HIS A 362 -15.05 -8.07 -21.67
C HIS A 362 -14.17 -6.96 -21.07
N ILE A 363 -13.65 -7.13 -19.85
CA ILE A 363 -12.88 -6.08 -19.16
C ILE A 363 -11.68 -5.59 -19.99
N ASN A 364 -11.02 -6.50 -20.71
CA ASN A 364 -9.86 -6.24 -21.55
C ASN A 364 -10.19 -5.75 -22.97
N ASP A 365 -11.46 -5.60 -23.31
CA ASP A 365 -11.84 -5.01 -24.59
C ASP A 365 -11.56 -3.49 -24.58
N PRO A 366 -11.08 -2.90 -25.70
CA PRO A 366 -10.72 -1.49 -25.75
C PRO A 366 -11.84 -0.54 -25.33
N GLU A 367 -13.10 -0.90 -25.63
CA GLU A 367 -14.27 -0.08 -25.29
C GLU A 367 -14.48 0.08 -23.79
N PHE A 368 -14.12 -0.94 -22.98
CA PHE A 368 -14.22 -0.87 -21.53
C PHE A 368 -13.25 0.17 -20.97
N ALA A 369 -11.98 0.07 -21.37
CA ALA A 369 -10.93 0.99 -20.95
C ALA A 369 -11.17 2.41 -21.49
N ASP A 370 -11.69 2.54 -22.71
CA ASP A 370 -12.03 3.83 -23.29
C ASP A 370 -13.18 4.50 -22.52
N ALA A 371 -14.22 3.75 -22.13
CA ALA A 371 -15.29 4.26 -21.28
C ALA A 371 -14.78 4.68 -19.89
N ALA A 372 -13.89 3.87 -19.30
CA ALA A 372 -13.32 4.15 -17.99
C ALA A 372 -12.47 5.42 -17.98
N ALA A 373 -11.53 5.54 -18.93
CA ALA A 373 -10.67 6.71 -19.05
C ALA A 373 -11.46 7.97 -19.39
N SER A 374 -12.43 7.89 -20.32
CA SER A 374 -13.24 9.04 -20.73
C SER A 374 -14.03 9.62 -19.55
N TRP A 375 -14.63 8.76 -18.72
CA TRP A 375 -15.36 9.21 -17.54
C TRP A 375 -14.47 9.98 -16.56
N ILE A 376 -13.22 9.54 -16.34
CA ILE A 376 -12.26 10.26 -15.49
C ILE A 376 -11.84 11.59 -16.12
N VAL A 377 -11.53 11.59 -17.42
CA VAL A 377 -11.15 12.80 -18.17
C VAL A 377 -12.22 13.87 -18.05
N GLU A 378 -13.50 13.51 -18.20
CA GLU A 378 -14.62 14.43 -18.03
C GLU A 378 -14.67 15.04 -16.63
N ARG A 379 -14.39 14.27 -15.58
CA ARG A 379 -14.42 14.75 -14.17
C ARG A 379 -13.19 15.59 -13.82
N LEU A 380 -12.08 15.38 -14.50
CA LEU A 380 -10.85 16.16 -14.30
C LEU A 380 -10.77 17.41 -15.17
N THR A 381 -11.60 17.56 -16.20
CA THR A 381 -11.59 18.73 -17.09
C THR A 381 -12.60 19.79 -16.60
N PRO A 382 -12.18 21.04 -16.32
CA PRO A 382 -13.11 22.09 -15.91
C PRO A 382 -14.15 22.39 -17.01
N GLY A 383 -15.44 22.32 -16.68
CA GLY A 383 -16.54 22.70 -17.58
C GLY A 383 -17.47 21.57 -18.04
N GLY A 384 -17.24 20.32 -17.65
CA GLY A 384 -18.10 19.18 -17.96
C GLY A 384 -19.38 19.10 -17.12
N SER A 385 -20.26 20.09 -17.20
CA SER A 385 -21.66 19.91 -16.76
C SER A 385 -22.43 19.17 -17.86
N SER A 386 -23.13 18.11 -17.49
CA SER A 386 -24.45 17.74 -18.04
C SER A 386 -24.65 18.02 -19.54
N ARG A 387 -24.25 17.08 -20.39
CA ARG A 387 -24.89 16.86 -21.70
C ARG A 387 -24.93 15.36 -22.00
N ALA A 388 -25.87 14.68 -21.37
CA ALA A 388 -26.38 13.41 -21.83
C ALA A 388 -27.85 13.29 -21.40
N ASP A 389 -28.66 14.20 -21.95
CA ASP A 389 -30.09 13.99 -22.21
C ASP A 389 -30.30 14.37 -23.68
N VAL A 390 -30.25 13.37 -24.57
CA VAL A 390 -31.12 13.18 -25.74
C VAL A 390 -31.18 11.68 -26.03
#